data_AF-A0AA42J6P2-F1
#
_entry.id   AF-A0AA42J6P2-F1
#
_cell.length_a   1.000
_cell.length_b   1.000
_cell.length_c   1.000
_cell.angle_alpha   90.00
_cell.angle_beta   90.00
_cell.angle_gamma   90.00
#
_symmetry.space_group_name_H-M   'P 1'
#
loop_
_entity.id
_entity.type
_entity.pdbx_description
1 polymer ?
#
loop_
_entity_poly.entity_id
_entity_poly.type
_entity_poly.pdbx_seq_one_letter_code
_entity_poly.pdbx_strand_id
1 'polypeptide(L)'
;MMDVVSLELPRGPERDYLLQFGVVAVYVACAAAGSPCIIGTSRDLLATAGYWKDHSPVPIEVTVAYWTDSQVSADLVVERLQLLFKERLTPEGRYRVTAEQVRIAIERVSLDAGVRATCHDVAMQRVKAGVERMTTMLAEANKSGHMRWFNRMFKAYRQAAARTGGRTMSYSEALARLRKVMVHRVAAGQSVALTKEVFVQAFPAEFQSVITSTD
;
A
#
# COMPACT_ATOMS: atom_id res chain seq x y z
N MET A 1 -24.48 18.20 -14.58
CA MET A 1 -23.27 18.55 -13.82
C MET A 1 -23.02 17.37 -12.90
N MET A 2 -22.19 16.41 -13.33
CA MET A 2 -21.87 15.24 -12.51
C MET A 2 -20.91 15.71 -11.43
N ASP A 3 -21.30 15.56 -10.16
CA ASP A 3 -20.39 15.76 -9.04
C ASP A 3 -19.17 14.86 -9.25
N VAL A 4 -18.01 15.48 -9.44
CA VAL A 4 -16.73 14.77 -9.43
C VAL A 4 -16.52 14.37 -7.98
N VAL A 5 -16.95 13.16 -7.62
CA VAL A 5 -16.65 12.58 -6.32
C VAL A 5 -15.14 12.49 -6.23
N SER A 6 -14.56 13.33 -5.36
CA SER A 6 -13.12 13.35 -5.12
C SER A 6 -12.71 12.03 -4.48
N LEU A 7 -11.76 11.32 -5.10
CA LEU A 7 -11.26 10.05 -4.61
C LEU A 7 -10.48 10.25 -3.30
N GLU A 8 -10.83 9.53 -2.23
CA GLU A 8 -10.14 9.62 -0.94
C GLU A 8 -8.73 9.02 -1.03
N LEU A 9 -7.72 9.85 -1.28
CA LEU A 9 -6.35 9.36 -1.40
C LEU A 9 -5.83 8.75 -0.08
N PRO A 10 -5.17 7.57 -0.11
CA PRO A 10 -4.62 6.96 1.09
C PRO A 10 -3.57 7.86 1.73
N ARG A 11 -3.62 8.01 3.06
CA ARG A 11 -2.66 8.80 3.85
C ARG A 11 -2.17 7.97 5.02
N GLY A 12 -1.14 8.46 5.73
CA GLY A 12 -0.68 7.89 7.00
C GLY A 12 -0.62 6.36 7.02
N PRO A 13 -1.23 5.70 8.03
CA PRO A 13 -1.21 4.24 8.16
C PRO A 13 -1.83 3.48 6.98
N GLU A 14 -2.86 4.02 6.32
CA GLU A 14 -3.49 3.36 5.16
C GLU A 14 -2.54 3.31 3.96
N ARG A 15 -1.84 4.42 3.69
CA ARG A 15 -0.80 4.49 2.66
C ARG A 15 0.33 3.51 2.97
N ASP A 16 0.81 3.51 4.21
CA ASP A 16 1.90 2.61 4.63
C ASP A 16 1.48 1.14 4.52
N TYR A 17 0.22 0.82 4.86
CA TYR A 17 -0.35 -0.51 4.69
C TYR A 17 -0.30 -0.95 3.23
N LEU A 18 -0.85 -0.14 2.32
CA LEU A 18 -0.87 -0.44 0.87
C LEU A 18 0.54 -0.61 0.29
N LEU A 19 1.46 0.30 0.61
CA LEU A 19 2.86 0.20 0.19
C LEU A 19 3.51 -1.10 0.68
N GLN A 20 3.18 -1.53 1.90
CA GLN A 20 3.73 -2.73 2.50
C GLN A 20 3.23 -4.02 1.84
N PHE A 21 1.99 -4.06 1.34
CA PHE A 21 1.51 -5.22 0.58
C PHE A 21 2.04 -5.29 -0.85
N GLY A 22 2.71 -4.24 -1.31
CA GLY A 22 3.17 -4.17 -2.70
C GLY A 22 2.02 -4.15 -3.71
N VAL A 23 0.80 -3.80 -3.27
CA VAL A 23 -0.33 -3.59 -4.17
C VAL A 23 -0.08 -2.36 -5.03
N VAL A 24 -0.59 -2.40 -6.26
CA VAL A 24 -0.37 -1.36 -7.25
C VAL A 24 -1.72 -0.91 -7.79
N ALA A 25 -1.97 0.39 -7.75
CA ALA A 25 -3.15 1.00 -8.30
C ALA A 25 -2.99 1.20 -9.81
N VAL A 26 -3.96 0.73 -10.59
CA VAL A 26 -4.28 1.28 -11.91
C VAL A 26 -5.12 2.52 -11.67
N TYR A 27 -4.62 3.69 -12.04
CA TYR A 27 -5.27 4.97 -11.77
C TYR A 27 -5.70 5.68 -13.05
N VAL A 28 -6.74 6.49 -12.92
CA VAL A 28 -7.20 7.42 -13.95
C VAL A 28 -7.20 8.82 -13.35
N ALA A 29 -6.47 9.73 -13.98
CA ALA A 29 -6.44 11.13 -13.59
C ALA A 29 -6.98 12.01 -14.70
N CYS A 30 -7.99 12.81 -14.44
CA CYS A 30 -8.69 13.58 -15.48
C CYS A 30 -8.61 15.07 -15.22
N ALA A 31 -8.66 15.86 -16.29
CA ALA A 31 -8.87 17.30 -16.18
C ALA A 31 -10.21 17.60 -15.49
N ALA A 32 -10.38 18.80 -14.93
CA ALA A 32 -11.62 19.20 -14.24
C ALA A 32 -12.90 19.05 -15.07
N ALA A 33 -12.80 19.15 -16.41
CA ALA A 33 -13.92 18.90 -17.33
C ALA A 33 -14.27 17.40 -17.51
N GLY A 34 -13.57 16.49 -16.83
CA GLY A 34 -13.74 15.03 -16.91
C GLY A 34 -13.03 14.35 -18.10
N SER A 35 -12.36 15.13 -18.96
CA SER A 35 -11.58 14.67 -20.12
C SER A 35 -10.66 15.81 -20.59
N PRO A 36 -9.47 15.55 -21.15
CA PRO A 36 -8.85 14.23 -21.34
C PRO A 36 -8.31 13.63 -20.04
N CYS A 37 -8.07 12.33 -20.05
CA CYS A 37 -7.59 11.57 -18.89
C CYS A 37 -6.22 10.92 -19.13
N ILE A 38 -5.48 10.72 -18.06
CA ILE A 38 -4.22 9.99 -17.97
C ILE A 38 -4.54 8.65 -17.32
N ILE A 39 -3.97 7.57 -17.88
CA ILE A 39 -4.11 6.21 -17.37
C ILE A 39 -2.72 5.71 -17.05
N GLY A 40 -2.51 5.21 -15.83
CA GLY A 40 -1.19 4.72 -15.42
C GLY A 40 -1.25 3.82 -14.20
N THR A 41 -0.07 3.45 -13.71
CA THR A 41 0.09 2.66 -12.48
C THR A 41 0.73 3.49 -11.37
N SER A 42 0.39 3.20 -10.12
CA SER A 42 0.99 3.85 -8.96
C SER A 42 0.98 2.97 -7.73
N ARG A 43 2.09 2.97 -6.98
CA ARG A 43 2.15 2.41 -5.62
C ARG A 43 1.76 3.42 -4.55
N ASP A 44 1.79 4.70 -4.90
CA ASP A 44 1.57 5.81 -3.99
C ASP A 44 0.73 6.88 -4.70
N LEU A 45 -0.60 6.72 -4.62
CA LEU A 45 -1.54 7.63 -5.27
C LEU A 45 -1.43 9.06 -4.73
N LEU A 46 -0.99 9.25 -3.48
CA LEU A 46 -0.80 10.58 -2.91
C LEU A 46 0.38 11.29 -3.59
N ALA A 47 1.51 10.58 -3.76
CA ALA A 47 2.66 11.11 -4.50
C ALA A 47 2.32 11.34 -5.98
N THR A 48 1.57 10.43 -6.61
CA THR A 48 1.12 10.60 -8.01
C THR A 48 0.20 11.81 -8.17
N ALA A 49 -0.74 12.02 -7.26
CA ALA A 49 -1.61 13.20 -7.29
C ALA A 49 -0.81 14.49 -7.11
N GLY A 50 0.17 14.50 -6.19
CA GLY A 50 1.09 15.63 -6.00
C GLY A 50 1.89 15.93 -7.27
N TYR A 51 2.46 14.89 -7.90
CA TYR A 51 3.19 15.04 -9.16
C TYR A 51 2.35 15.72 -10.24
N TRP A 52 1.12 15.24 -10.46
CA TRP A 52 0.24 15.84 -11.48
C TRP A 52 -0.21 17.24 -11.15
N LYS A 53 -0.42 17.54 -9.86
CA LYS A 53 -0.72 18.90 -9.41
C LYS A 53 0.41 19.88 -9.73
N ASP A 54 1.66 19.43 -9.61
CA ASP A 54 2.84 20.29 -9.80
C ASP A 54 3.31 20.37 -11.26
N HIS A 55 3.04 19.34 -12.08
CA HIS A 55 3.61 19.20 -13.43
C HIS A 55 2.59 19.29 -14.57
N SER A 56 1.29 19.29 -14.28
CA SER A 56 0.29 19.44 -15.33
C SER A 56 -0.01 20.92 -15.61
N PRO A 57 -0.04 21.36 -16.88
CA PRO A 57 -0.43 22.73 -17.24
C PRO A 57 -1.91 23.03 -16.96
N VAL A 58 -2.71 22.01 -16.68
CA VAL A 58 -4.13 22.12 -16.29
C VAL A 58 -4.38 21.33 -15.02
N PRO A 59 -5.32 21.73 -14.16
CA PRO A 59 -5.70 20.95 -12.98
C PRO A 59 -6.15 19.54 -13.40
N ILE A 60 -5.42 18.53 -12.91
CA ILE A 60 -5.73 17.11 -13.09
C ILE A 60 -5.86 16.48 -11.71
N GLU A 61 -6.90 15.67 -11.55
CA GLU A 61 -7.17 14.95 -10.30
C GLU A 61 -7.32 13.46 -10.58
N VAL A 62 -6.79 12.64 -9.67
CA VAL A 62 -7.03 11.19 -9.70
C VAL A 62 -8.49 10.95 -9.30
N THR A 63 -9.27 10.42 -10.23
CA THR A 63 -10.73 10.25 -10.07
C THR A 63 -11.14 8.78 -9.96
N VAL A 64 -10.34 7.86 -10.50
CA VAL A 64 -10.61 6.42 -10.42
C VAL A 64 -9.32 5.70 -10.06
N ALA A 65 -9.42 4.69 -9.20
CA ALA A 65 -8.33 3.76 -8.95
C ALA A 65 -8.84 2.33 -8.72
N TYR A 66 -8.06 1.37 -9.19
CA TYR A 66 -8.25 -0.06 -8.95
C TYR A 66 -6.95 -0.67 -8.46
N TRP A 67 -7.00 -1.38 -7.34
CA TRP A 67 -5.84 -2.01 -6.72
C TRP A 67 -5.67 -3.44 -7.21
N THR A 68 -4.46 -3.76 -7.62
CA THR A 68 -4.02 -5.10 -8.02
C THR A 68 -2.95 -5.61 -7.05
N ASP A 69 -2.71 -6.92 -7.06
CA ASP A 69 -1.76 -7.58 -6.16
C ASP A 69 -0.29 -7.42 -6.55
N SER A 70 0.01 -6.90 -7.74
CA SER A 70 1.38 -6.74 -8.20
C SER A 70 1.52 -5.68 -9.30
N GLN A 71 2.75 -5.23 -9.52
CA GLN A 71 3.08 -4.33 -10.63
C GLN A 71 2.77 -4.97 -12.00
N VAL A 72 3.09 -6.26 -12.15
CA VAL A 72 2.85 -7.01 -13.39
C VAL A 72 1.36 -7.04 -13.73
N SER A 73 0.50 -7.30 -12.74
CA SER A 73 -0.95 -7.28 -12.88
C SER A 73 -1.46 -5.88 -13.31
N ALA A 74 -0.96 -4.82 -12.68
CA ALA A 74 -1.35 -3.45 -13.00
C ALA A 74 -0.90 -3.02 -14.41
N ASP A 75 0.35 -3.32 -14.77
CA ASP A 75 0.92 -2.97 -16.07
C ASP A 75 0.17 -3.68 -17.20
N LEU A 76 -0.14 -4.97 -17.04
CA LEU A 76 -0.95 -5.72 -18.02
C LEU A 76 -2.33 -5.07 -18.27
N VAL A 77 -2.99 -4.60 -17.21
CA VAL A 77 -4.28 -3.90 -17.34
C VAL A 77 -4.09 -2.57 -18.05
N VAL A 78 -3.09 -1.77 -17.65
CA VAL A 78 -2.81 -0.48 -18.30
C VAL A 78 -2.46 -0.65 -19.77
N GLU A 79 -1.57 -1.58 -20.13
CA GLU A 79 -1.20 -1.86 -21.52
C GLU A 79 -2.42 -2.20 -22.38
N ARG A 80 -3.33 -3.05 -21.87
CA ARG A 80 -4.58 -3.38 -22.56
C ARG A 80 -5.51 -2.17 -22.71
N LEU A 81 -5.59 -1.29 -21.71
CA LEU A 81 -6.37 -0.05 -21.80
C LEU A 81 -5.77 0.93 -22.81
N GLN A 82 -4.44 1.06 -22.83
CA GLN A 82 -3.72 1.92 -23.77
C GLN A 82 -3.92 1.44 -25.21
N LEU A 83 -3.89 0.12 -25.44
CA LEU A 83 -4.24 -0.47 -26.75
C LEU A 83 -5.70 -0.21 -27.13
N LEU A 84 -6.63 -0.41 -26.19
CA LEU A 84 -8.06 -0.18 -26.40
C LEU A 84 -8.37 1.28 -26.79
N PHE A 85 -7.64 2.23 -26.19
CA PHE A 85 -7.87 3.67 -26.40
C PHE A 85 -6.81 4.33 -27.29
N LYS A 86 -5.99 3.57 -28.02
CA LYS A 86 -4.88 4.08 -28.83
C LYS A 86 -5.29 5.20 -29.79
N GLU A 87 -6.41 5.01 -30.50
CA GLU A 87 -6.95 5.99 -31.46
C GLU A 87 -7.48 7.28 -30.80
N ARG A 88 -7.55 7.32 -29.46
CA ARG A 88 -7.98 8.48 -28.67
C ARG A 88 -6.82 9.18 -27.95
N LEU A 89 -5.57 8.76 -28.19
CA LEU A 89 -4.38 9.38 -27.62
C LEU A 89 -4.12 10.75 -28.25
N THR A 90 -3.92 11.77 -27.41
CA THR A 90 -3.53 13.11 -27.83
C THR A 90 -2.00 13.22 -27.95
N PRO A 91 -1.48 14.20 -28.72
CA PRO A 91 -0.03 14.44 -28.82
C PRO A 91 0.66 14.66 -27.47
N GLU A 92 -0.07 15.15 -26.46
CA GLU A 92 0.41 15.40 -25.10
C GLU A 92 0.39 14.14 -24.20
N GLY A 93 0.12 12.96 -24.78
CA GLY A 93 0.13 11.69 -24.05
C GLY A 93 -1.11 11.44 -23.17
N ARG A 94 -2.24 12.07 -23.48
CA ARG A 94 -3.51 11.93 -22.74
C ARG A 94 -4.57 11.26 -23.60
N TYR A 95 -5.54 10.59 -23.00
CA TYR A 95 -6.62 9.92 -23.72
C TYR A 95 -7.89 10.79 -23.72
N ARG A 96 -8.49 11.02 -24.90
CA ARG A 96 -9.81 11.67 -25.05
C ARG A 96 -10.94 10.72 -24.66
N VAL A 97 -10.97 10.38 -23.37
CA VAL A 97 -11.93 9.48 -22.73
C VAL A 97 -12.36 10.09 -21.41
N THR A 98 -13.50 9.67 -20.89
CA THR A 98 -13.95 10.05 -19.54
C THR A 98 -13.50 9.03 -18.50
N ALA A 99 -13.44 9.46 -17.24
CA ALA A 99 -13.16 8.56 -16.10
C ALA A 99 -14.09 7.34 -16.09
N GLU A 100 -15.38 7.53 -16.39
CA GLU A 100 -16.39 6.46 -16.41
C GLU A 100 -16.15 5.44 -17.53
N GLN A 101 -15.77 5.91 -18.73
CA GLN A 101 -15.40 5.01 -19.83
C GLN A 101 -14.19 4.15 -19.45
N VAL A 102 -13.20 4.74 -18.78
CA VAL A 102 -12.01 4.00 -18.35
C VAL A 102 -12.36 3.06 -17.19
N ARG A 103 -13.23 3.45 -16.24
CA ARG A 103 -13.70 2.59 -15.14
C ARG A 103 -14.32 1.29 -15.67
N ILE A 104 -15.28 1.40 -16.58
CA ILE A 104 -15.94 0.26 -17.21
C ILE A 104 -14.91 -0.60 -17.96
N ALA A 105 -13.97 0.04 -18.66
CA ALA A 105 -12.93 -0.68 -19.38
C ALA A 105 -11.95 -1.40 -18.43
N ILE A 106 -11.59 -0.83 -17.28
CA ILE A 106 -10.73 -1.47 -16.27
C ILE A 106 -11.39 -2.76 -15.78
N GLU A 107 -12.67 -2.71 -15.42
CA GLU A 107 -13.39 -3.89 -14.93
C GLU A 107 -13.40 -5.01 -15.98
N ARG A 108 -13.73 -4.67 -17.23
CA ARG A 108 -13.75 -5.63 -18.34
C ARG A 108 -12.35 -6.20 -18.62
N VAL A 109 -11.36 -5.33 -18.79
CA VAL A 109 -9.98 -5.73 -19.11
C VAL A 109 -9.39 -6.61 -18.02
N SER A 110 -9.67 -6.29 -16.76
CA SER A 110 -9.19 -7.08 -15.61
C SER A 110 -9.80 -8.48 -15.63
N LEU A 111 -11.11 -8.59 -15.87
CA LEU A 111 -11.80 -9.88 -16.00
C LEU A 111 -11.23 -10.70 -17.16
N ASP A 112 -11.12 -10.09 -18.35
CA ASP A 112 -10.59 -10.74 -19.56
C ASP A 112 -9.11 -11.14 -19.42
N ALA A 113 -8.36 -10.50 -18.51
CA ALA A 113 -6.97 -10.81 -18.21
C ALA A 113 -6.79 -11.83 -17.08
N GLY A 114 -7.88 -12.21 -16.38
CA GLY A 114 -7.78 -12.98 -15.14
C GLY A 114 -7.08 -12.22 -14.01
N VAL A 115 -7.02 -10.88 -14.08
CA VAL A 115 -6.40 -10.02 -13.07
C VAL A 115 -7.44 -9.63 -12.04
N ARG A 116 -7.13 -9.87 -10.76
CA ARG A 116 -7.97 -9.40 -9.66
C ARG A 116 -7.70 -7.91 -9.42
N ALA A 117 -8.59 -7.07 -9.93
CA ALA A 117 -8.63 -5.64 -9.65
C ALA A 117 -9.75 -5.33 -8.65
N THR A 118 -9.41 -4.69 -7.52
CA THR A 118 -10.40 -4.25 -6.52
C THR A 118 -10.59 -2.74 -6.64
N CYS A 119 -11.83 -2.27 -6.77
CA CYS A 119 -12.10 -0.84 -6.81
C CYS A 119 -11.60 -0.14 -5.53
N HIS A 120 -11.23 1.14 -5.66
CA HIS A 120 -10.61 1.91 -4.61
C HIS A 120 -11.37 1.87 -3.29
N ASP A 121 -12.67 2.15 -3.29
CA ASP A 121 -13.47 2.26 -2.07
C ASP A 121 -13.50 0.94 -1.28
N VAL A 122 -13.65 -0.19 -1.98
CA VAL A 122 -13.62 -1.53 -1.36
C VAL A 122 -12.23 -1.84 -0.82
N ALA A 123 -11.17 -1.48 -1.54
CA ALA A 123 -9.81 -1.63 -1.05
C ALA A 123 -9.59 -0.78 0.21
N MET A 124 -10.02 0.48 0.22
CA MET A 124 -9.87 1.39 1.35
C MET A 124 -10.67 0.94 2.57
N GLN A 125 -11.88 0.41 2.40
CA GLN A 125 -12.64 -0.20 3.50
C GLN A 125 -11.85 -1.36 4.14
N ARG A 126 -11.25 -2.24 3.33
CA ARG A 126 -10.43 -3.36 3.83
C ARG A 126 -9.17 -2.87 4.52
N VAL A 127 -8.51 -1.84 3.97
CA VAL A 127 -7.31 -1.24 4.55
C VAL A 127 -7.63 -0.61 5.90
N LYS A 128 -8.67 0.22 5.99
CA LYS A 128 -9.13 0.86 7.24
C LYS A 128 -9.44 -0.18 8.31
N ALA A 129 -10.22 -1.22 7.98
CA ALA A 129 -10.48 -2.32 8.89
C ALA A 129 -9.21 -3.10 9.30
N GLY A 130 -8.23 -3.21 8.40
CA GLY A 130 -6.90 -3.77 8.71
C GLY A 130 -6.12 -2.91 9.71
N VAL A 131 -6.06 -1.60 9.46
CA VAL A 131 -5.39 -0.60 10.32
C VAL A 131 -6.02 -0.51 11.71
N GLU A 132 -7.35 -0.49 11.79
CA GLU A 132 -8.08 -0.48 13.05
C GLU A 132 -7.78 -1.74 13.88
N ARG A 133 -7.85 -2.93 13.25
CA ARG A 133 -7.50 -4.19 13.92
C ARG A 133 -6.07 -4.14 14.46
N MET A 134 -5.11 -3.66 13.68
CA MET A 134 -3.73 -3.51 14.16
C MET A 134 -3.62 -2.54 15.35
N THR A 135 -4.35 -1.44 15.32
CA THR A 135 -4.32 -0.42 16.37
C THR A 135 -4.89 -0.98 17.68
N THR A 136 -6.04 -1.65 17.62
CA THR A 136 -6.66 -2.34 18.76
C THR A 136 -5.71 -3.39 19.33
N MET A 137 -5.08 -4.20 18.47
CA MET A 137 -4.14 -5.22 18.90
C MET A 137 -2.89 -4.65 19.57
N LEU A 138 -2.31 -3.58 19.04
CA LEU A 138 -1.20 -2.88 19.68
C LEU A 138 -1.60 -2.32 21.06
N ALA A 139 -2.83 -1.83 21.19
CA ALA A 139 -3.35 -1.36 22.47
C ALA A 139 -3.55 -2.51 23.48
N GLU A 140 -4.06 -3.67 23.06
CA GLU A 140 -4.17 -4.87 23.89
C GLU A 140 -2.82 -5.44 24.30
N ALA A 141 -1.85 -5.45 23.38
CA ALA A 141 -0.47 -5.84 23.66
C ALA A 141 0.22 -4.92 24.68
N ASN A 142 -0.09 -3.63 24.64
CA ASN A 142 0.35 -2.67 25.65
C ASN A 142 -0.25 -2.99 27.02
N LYS A 143 -1.56 -3.31 27.08
CA LYS A 143 -2.26 -3.65 28.33
C LYS A 143 -1.79 -4.98 28.94
N SER A 144 -1.50 -5.97 28.12
CA SER A 144 -1.06 -7.32 28.54
C SER A 144 0.43 -7.44 28.85
N GLY A 145 1.21 -6.36 28.72
CA GLY A 145 2.64 -6.36 29.04
C GLY A 145 3.54 -6.95 27.95
N HIS A 146 3.00 -7.40 26.81
CA HIS A 146 3.78 -7.87 25.66
C HIS A 146 4.70 -6.77 25.09
N MET A 147 4.32 -5.50 25.22
CA MET A 147 5.22 -4.39 24.85
C MET A 147 6.43 -4.26 25.79
N ARG A 148 6.31 -4.66 27.07
CA ARG A 148 7.46 -4.74 27.99
C ARG A 148 8.43 -5.84 27.56
N TRP A 149 7.90 -6.96 27.07
CA TRP A 149 8.70 -8.02 26.48
C TRP A 149 9.39 -7.55 25.18
N PHE A 150 8.66 -6.88 24.28
CA PHE A 150 9.24 -6.26 23.07
C PHE A 150 10.39 -5.28 23.41
N ASN A 151 10.16 -4.37 24.36
CA ASN A 151 11.17 -3.42 24.81
C ASN A 151 12.39 -4.10 25.42
N ARG A 152 12.19 -5.20 26.15
CA ARG A 152 13.27 -6.02 26.71
C ARG A 152 14.10 -6.66 25.60
N MET A 153 13.45 -7.27 24.61
CA MET A 153 14.13 -7.90 23.48
C MET A 153 14.86 -6.87 22.59
N PHE A 154 14.25 -5.71 22.35
CA PHE A 154 14.91 -4.60 21.64
C PHE A 154 16.12 -4.06 22.40
N LYS A 155 16.05 -3.98 23.74
CA LYS A 155 17.19 -3.61 24.57
C LYS A 155 18.32 -4.65 24.47
N ALA A 156 17.99 -5.94 24.52
CA ALA A 156 18.94 -7.03 24.33
C ALA A 156 19.61 -6.96 22.94
N TYR A 157 18.83 -6.63 21.90
CA TYR A 157 19.34 -6.36 20.55
C TYR A 157 20.39 -5.26 20.52
N ARG A 158 20.05 -4.08 21.02
CA ARG A 158 20.99 -2.95 21.01
C ARG A 158 22.27 -3.28 21.74
N GLN A 159 22.19 -4.03 22.83
CA GLN A 159 23.35 -4.46 23.59
C GLN A 159 24.20 -5.51 22.86
N ALA A 160 23.57 -6.45 22.15
CA ALA A 160 24.28 -7.45 21.35
C ALA A 160 24.98 -6.81 20.14
N ALA A 161 24.26 -5.97 19.38
CA ALA A 161 24.81 -5.23 18.25
C ALA A 161 25.99 -4.32 18.65
N ALA A 162 25.90 -3.67 19.82
CA ALA A 162 27.00 -2.88 20.36
C ALA A 162 28.24 -3.72 20.72
N ARG A 163 28.06 -4.99 21.14
CA ARG A 163 29.17 -5.89 21.47
C ARG A 163 29.83 -6.51 20.24
N THR A 164 29.07 -6.77 19.18
CA THR A 164 29.57 -7.44 17.97
C THR A 164 29.96 -6.46 16.86
N GLY A 165 29.82 -5.15 17.07
CA GLY A 165 30.01 -4.14 16.02
C GLY A 165 28.94 -4.17 14.92
N GLY A 166 27.82 -4.85 15.17
CA GLY A 166 26.73 -5.01 14.21
C GLY A 166 25.92 -3.72 14.00
N ARG A 167 25.13 -3.70 12.92
CA ARG A 167 24.26 -2.57 12.61
C ARG A 167 23.24 -2.38 13.73
N THR A 168 23.10 -1.15 14.22
CA THR A 168 22.02 -0.77 15.15
C THR A 168 20.81 -0.26 14.38
N MET A 169 19.61 -0.58 14.86
CA MET A 169 18.35 -0.04 14.35
C MET A 169 17.69 0.86 15.41
N SER A 170 17.01 1.90 14.96
CA SER A 170 16.24 2.76 15.85
C SER A 170 14.98 2.02 16.35
N TYR A 171 14.41 2.49 17.46
CA TYR A 171 13.16 1.93 17.97
C TYR A 171 12.01 2.10 16.97
N SER A 172 11.98 3.22 16.24
CA SER A 172 10.99 3.46 15.18
C SER A 172 11.14 2.49 14.00
N GLU A 173 12.38 2.17 13.61
CA GLU A 173 12.63 1.16 12.57
C GLU A 173 12.19 -0.25 13.03
N ALA A 174 12.52 -0.62 14.27
CA ALA A 174 12.08 -1.89 14.86
C ALA A 174 10.55 -2.01 14.90
N LEU A 175 9.86 -0.93 15.28
CA LEU A 175 8.39 -0.89 15.31
C LEU A 175 7.79 -0.96 13.90
N ALA A 176 8.40 -0.31 12.90
CA ALA A 176 7.97 -0.39 11.51
C ALA A 176 8.09 -1.81 10.95
N ARG A 177 9.20 -2.50 11.25
CA ARG A 177 9.40 -3.91 10.89
C ARG A 177 8.41 -4.85 11.56
N LEU A 178 8.14 -4.63 12.85
CA LEU A 178 7.11 -5.39 13.58
C LEU A 178 5.73 -5.18 12.96
N ARG A 179 5.36 -3.93 12.68
CA ARG A 179 4.12 -3.60 11.97
C ARG A 179 4.02 -4.34 10.66
N LYS A 180 5.08 -4.35 9.83
CA LYS A 180 5.13 -5.10 8.58
C LYS A 180 4.80 -6.60 8.74
N VAL A 181 5.36 -7.27 9.74
CA VAL A 181 5.06 -8.70 9.97
C VAL A 181 3.62 -8.90 10.44
N MET A 182 3.14 -8.06 11.35
CA MET A 182 1.76 -8.13 11.83
C MET A 182 0.77 -7.89 10.69
N VAL A 183 1.04 -6.91 9.84
CA VAL A 183 0.28 -6.59 8.63
C VAL A 183 0.10 -7.85 7.76
N HIS A 184 1.19 -8.57 7.46
CA HIS A 184 1.12 -9.82 6.69
C HIS A 184 0.26 -10.90 7.35
N ARG A 185 0.37 -11.09 8.67
CA ARG A 185 -0.44 -12.10 9.40
C ARG A 185 -1.92 -11.75 9.45
N VAL A 186 -2.27 -10.47 9.66
CA VAL A 186 -3.67 -9.99 9.62
C VAL A 186 -4.30 -10.29 8.25
N ALA A 187 -3.57 -10.02 7.16
CA ALA A 187 -4.07 -10.27 5.81
C ALA A 187 -4.23 -11.77 5.50
N ALA A 188 -3.38 -12.62 6.08
CA ALA A 188 -3.48 -14.07 5.97
C ALA A 188 -4.58 -14.68 6.87
N GLY A 189 -5.33 -13.87 7.62
CA GLY A 189 -6.32 -14.35 8.60
C GLY A 189 -5.71 -15.13 9.76
N GLN A 190 -4.38 -15.00 9.97
CA GLN A 190 -3.66 -15.73 11.00
C GLN A 190 -3.79 -15.03 12.34
N SER A 191 -3.58 -15.78 13.43
CA SER A 191 -3.44 -15.18 14.77
C SER A 191 -2.21 -14.28 14.80
N VAL A 192 -2.43 -13.06 15.28
CA VAL A 192 -1.43 -11.97 15.29
C VAL A 192 -0.95 -11.69 16.71
N ALA A 193 -1.00 -12.70 17.58
CA ALA A 193 -0.39 -12.63 18.90
C ALA A 193 1.09 -12.22 18.78
N LEU A 194 1.54 -11.26 19.59
CA LEU A 194 2.93 -10.84 19.66
C LEU A 194 3.76 -11.91 20.36
N THR A 195 4.03 -12.99 19.63
CA THR A 195 4.85 -14.10 20.06
C THR A 195 6.31 -13.87 19.72
N LYS A 196 7.18 -14.69 20.34
CA LYS A 196 8.61 -14.77 20.00
C LYS A 196 8.83 -14.98 18.50
N GLU A 197 7.99 -15.77 17.86
CA GLU A 197 8.05 -16.05 16.42
C GLU A 197 7.78 -14.81 15.55
N VAL A 198 6.77 -14.01 15.89
CA VAL A 198 6.49 -12.75 15.18
C VAL A 198 7.67 -11.79 15.30
N PHE A 199 8.31 -11.77 16.47
CA PHE A 199 9.50 -10.96 16.70
C PHE A 199 10.70 -11.48 15.91
N VAL A 200 10.96 -12.79 15.90
CA VAL A 200 12.03 -13.41 15.09
C VAL A 200 11.85 -13.12 13.60
N GLN A 201 10.60 -13.09 13.11
CA GLN A 201 10.26 -12.76 11.73
C GLN A 201 10.48 -11.27 11.40
N ALA A 202 10.34 -10.37 12.38
CA ALA A 202 10.48 -8.93 12.18
C ALA A 202 11.94 -8.45 12.19
N PHE A 203 12.86 -9.26 12.73
CA PHE A 203 14.26 -8.88 12.93
C PHE A 203 15.22 -9.69 12.02
N PRO A 204 16.38 -9.12 11.64
CA PRO A 204 17.35 -9.80 10.78
C PRO A 204 17.83 -11.15 11.34
N ALA A 205 18.25 -12.06 10.45
CA ALA A 205 18.77 -13.40 10.79
C ALA A 205 19.90 -13.35 11.83
N GLU A 206 20.77 -12.34 11.72
CA GLU A 206 21.87 -12.04 12.66
C GLU A 206 21.41 -11.92 14.11
N PHE A 207 20.13 -11.65 14.35
CA PHE A 207 19.56 -11.46 15.67
C PHE A 207 18.71 -12.64 16.18
N GLN A 208 18.43 -13.62 15.33
CA GLN A 208 17.64 -14.78 15.71
C GLN A 208 18.35 -15.61 16.79
N SER A 209 19.68 -15.70 16.74
CA SER A 209 20.54 -16.40 17.71
C SER A 209 20.44 -15.82 19.13
N VAL A 210 20.39 -14.49 19.26
CA VAL A 210 20.24 -13.79 20.55
C VAL A 210 18.83 -13.96 21.11
N ILE A 211 17.82 -13.96 20.25
CA ILE A 211 16.43 -14.21 20.65
C ILE A 211 16.26 -15.65 21.16
N THR A 212 16.88 -16.63 20.52
CA THR A 212 16.83 -18.04 20.94
C THR A 212 17.63 -18.33 22.21
N SER A 213 18.67 -17.55 22.54
CA SER A 213 19.53 -17.78 23.70
C SER A 213 19.07 -17.11 25.01
N THR A 214 17.92 -16.43 25.02
CA THR A 214 17.41 -15.68 26.18
C THR A 214 16.23 -16.37 26.88
N ASP A 215 16.05 -17.67 26.66
CA ASP A 215 15.21 -18.54 27.51
C ASP A 215 16.07 -19.18 28.61
#